data_AF-A0A2N7XEC8-F1
#
_entry.id   AF-A0A2N7XEC8-F1
#
_cell.length_a   1.000
_cell.length_b   1.000
_cell.length_c   1.000
_cell.angle_alpha   90.00
_cell.angle_beta   90.00
_cell.angle_gamma   90.00
#
_symmetry.space_group_name_H-M   'P 1'
#
loop_
_entity.id
_entity.type
_entity.pdbx_description
1 polymer ?
#
loop_
_entity_poly.entity_id
_entity_poly.type
_entity_poly.pdbx_seq_one_letter_code
_entity_poly.pdbx_strand_id
1 'polypeptide(L)'
;MIFIALSGFFPEPNPDNSLQYEMDVPQALEAAVLNVMGWKTLKDVPMGEHVLSPNQASAIMELVGNPFRANLVYYMGLCQD
;
A
#
# COMPACT_ATOMS: atom_id res chain seq x y z
N MET A 1 16.13 -7.59 -1.91
CA MET A 1 16.10 -6.12 -2.14
C MET A 1 14.92 -5.55 -1.36
N ILE A 2 15.01 -4.36 -0.76
CA ILE A 2 13.86 -3.78 -0.02
C ILE A 2 13.00 -2.97 -1.00
N PHE A 3 11.70 -3.22 -0.99
CA PHE A 3 10.73 -2.50 -1.82
C PHE A 3 9.41 -2.28 -1.07
N ILE A 4 8.56 -1.40 -1.61
CA ILE A 4 7.23 -1.14 -1.08
C ILE A 4 6.24 -2.18 -1.64
N ALA A 5 5.52 -2.86 -0.77
CA ALA A 5 4.43 -3.75 -1.12
C ALA A 5 3.08 -3.16 -0.66
N LEU A 6 2.06 -3.31 -1.51
CA LEU A 6 0.68 -2.93 -1.23
C LEU A 6 -0.17 -4.19 -1.13
N SER A 7 -0.92 -4.28 -0.05
CA SER A 7 -1.87 -5.37 0.20
C SER A 7 -3.27 -4.81 0.42
N GLY A 8 -4.30 -5.58 0.09
CA GLY A 8 -5.69 -5.19 0.27
C GLY A 8 -6.54 -6.35 0.73
N PHE A 9 -7.33 -6.12 1.78
CA PHE A 9 -8.19 -7.11 2.41
C PHE A 9 -9.62 -6.57 2.51
N PHE A 10 -10.60 -7.45 2.64
CA PHE A 10 -11.93 -6.99 2.99
C PHE A 10 -11.95 -6.45 4.42
N PRO A 11 -12.69 -5.35 4.70
CA PRO A 11 -12.89 -4.88 6.06
C PRO A 11 -13.70 -5.89 6.88
N GLU A 12 -13.44 -5.93 8.19
CA GLU A 12 -14.36 -6.57 9.13
C GLU A 12 -15.77 -5.96 9.02
N PRO A 13 -16.85 -6.75 9.20
CA PRO A 13 -16.88 -8.13 9.72
C PRO A 13 -16.84 -9.21 8.63
N ASN A 14 -16.28 -8.93 7.45
CA ASN A 14 -16.15 -9.96 6.42
C ASN A 14 -15.28 -11.12 6.97
N PRO A 15 -15.76 -12.38 7.00
CA PRO A 15 -14.97 -13.50 7.48
C PRO A 15 -13.81 -13.86 6.54
N ASP A 16 -13.80 -13.32 5.32
CA ASP A 16 -12.73 -13.53 4.37
C ASP A 16 -11.53 -12.62 4.67
N ASN A 17 -10.55 -13.22 5.35
CA ASN A 17 -9.25 -12.61 5.65
C ASN A 17 -8.21 -12.89 4.55
N SER A 18 -8.63 -13.37 3.38
CA SER A 18 -7.72 -13.64 2.27
C SER A 18 -7.27 -12.32 1.62
N LEU A 19 -6.05 -12.34 1.10
CA LEU A 19 -5.48 -11.25 0.33
C LEU A 19 -6.27 -11.07 -0.98
N GLN A 20 -6.91 -9.91 -1.15
CA GLN A 20 -7.75 -9.59 -2.31
C GLN A 20 -7.02 -8.74 -3.36
N TYR A 21 -5.93 -8.11 -2.93
CA TYR A 21 -5.09 -7.26 -3.76
C TYR A 21 -3.66 -7.36 -3.26
N GLU A 22 -2.73 -7.57 -4.17
CA GLU A 22 -1.29 -7.58 -3.90
C GLU A 22 -0.59 -6.91 -5.07
N MET A 23 0.33 -6.00 -4.76
CA MET A 23 1.16 -5.38 -5.77
C MET A 23 2.48 -4.89 -5.17
N ASP A 24 3.57 -5.23 -5.84
CA ASP A 24 4.86 -4.62 -5.60
C ASP A 24 4.92 -3.27 -6.32
N VAL A 25 5.23 -2.21 -5.59
CA VAL A 25 5.34 -0.87 -6.16
C VAL A 25 6.62 -0.81 -7.00
N PRO A 26 6.53 -0.44 -8.30
CA PRO A 26 7.71 -0.26 -9.12
C PRO A 26 8.65 0.78 -8.51
N GLN A 27 9.96 0.54 -8.54
CA GLN A 27 10.97 1.43 -7.95
C GLN A 27 10.85 2.89 -8.41
N ALA A 28 10.41 3.12 -9.66
CA ALA A 28 10.18 4.45 -10.22
C ALA A 28 9.05 5.24 -9.52
N LEU A 29 8.10 4.55 -8.89
CA LEU A 29 6.94 5.11 -8.22
C LEU A 29 7.09 5.13 -6.68
N GLU A 30 8.05 4.39 -6.12
CA GLU A 30 8.24 4.32 -4.65
C GLU A 30 8.40 5.70 -4.02
N ALA A 31 9.17 6.61 -4.64
CA ALA A 31 9.34 7.97 -4.14
C ALA A 31 8.02 8.75 -4.08
N ALA A 32 7.12 8.55 -5.06
CA ALA A 32 5.81 9.18 -5.08
C ALA A 32 4.89 8.61 -4.00
N VAL A 33 4.91 7.27 -3.82
CA VAL A 33 4.14 6.59 -2.76
C VAL A 33 4.60 7.02 -1.37
N LEU A 34 5.91 7.11 -1.14
CA LEU A 34 6.47 7.62 0.12
C LEU A 34 6.00 9.05 0.41
N ASN A 35 5.96 9.91 -0.61
CA ASN A 35 5.49 11.29 -0.46
C ASN A 35 4.01 11.35 -0.05
N VAL A 36 3.15 10.47 -0.57
CA VAL A 36 1.74 10.35 -0.14
C VAL A 36 1.62 9.97 1.34
N MET A 37 2.57 9.17 1.84
CA MET A 37 2.65 8.79 3.25
C MET A 37 3.36 9.83 4.13
N GLY A 38 3.96 10.86 3.54
CA GLY A 38 4.76 11.86 4.26
C GLY A 38 6.19 11.38 4.60
N TRP A 39 6.67 10.30 3.98
CA TRP A 39 8.03 9.80 4.12
C TRP A 39 8.92 10.24 2.96
N LYS A 40 10.23 10.38 3.21
CA LYS A 40 11.20 10.77 2.17
C LYS A 40 11.96 9.59 1.60
N THR A 41 12.25 8.61 2.45
CA THR A 41 13.04 7.43 2.10
C THR A 41 12.45 6.17 2.70
N LEU A 42 12.83 5.00 2.17
CA LEU A 42 12.43 3.71 2.74
C LEU A 42 12.88 3.54 4.21
N LYS A 43 13.93 4.26 4.64
CA LYS A 43 14.42 4.22 6.03
C LYS A 43 13.51 4.94 7.01
N ASP A 44 12.66 5.84 6.52
CA ASP A 44 11.70 6.60 7.34
C ASP A 44 10.41 5.81 7.58
N VAL A 45 10.19 4.74 6.82
CA VAL A 45 9.02 3.87 6.97
C VAL A 45 9.17 3.06 8.24
N PRO A 46 8.23 3.16 9.21
CA PRO A 46 8.31 2.35 10.41
C PRO A 46 8.15 0.86 10.06
N MET A 47 8.77 -0.01 10.86
CA MET A 47 8.64 -1.46 10.67
C MET A 47 7.19 -1.93 10.82
N GLY A 48 6.78 -2.86 9.95
CA GLY A 48 5.43 -3.42 9.93
C GLY A 48 4.58 -2.94 8.75
N GLU A 49 3.31 -3.34 8.74
CA GLU A 49 2.32 -2.88 7.78
C GLU A 49 1.55 -1.66 8.31
N HIS A 50 1.27 -0.72 7.42
CA HIS A 50 0.59 0.54 7.70
C HIS A 50 -0.74 0.59 6.97
N VAL A 51 -1.82 0.74 7.72
CA VAL A 51 -3.16 0.96 7.14
C VAL A 51 -3.16 2.28 6.39
N LEU A 52 -3.64 2.25 5.15
CA LEU A 52 -3.82 3.44 4.33
C LEU A 52 -5.21 4.04 4.58
N SER A 53 -5.27 5.35 4.79
CA SER A 53 -6.56 6.05 4.74
C SER A 53 -7.16 5.98 3.32
N PRO A 54 -8.48 6.12 3.14
CA PRO A 54 -9.11 6.08 1.82
C PRO A 54 -8.49 7.08 0.82
N ASN A 55 -8.09 8.26 1.30
CA ASN A 55 -7.45 9.28 0.47
C ASN A 55 -6.05 8.84 0.02
N GLN A 56 -5.24 8.28 0.92
CA GLN A 56 -3.90 7.77 0.59
C GLN A 56 -4.00 6.58 -0.36
N ALA A 57 -4.91 5.63 -0.08
CA ALA A 57 -5.13 4.48 -0.93
C ALA A 57 -5.57 4.90 -2.34
N SER A 58 -6.53 5.82 -2.46
CA SER A 58 -6.95 6.32 -3.77
C SER A 58 -5.81 7.00 -4.53
N ALA A 59 -5.01 7.84 -3.88
CA ALA A 59 -3.89 8.52 -4.51
C ALA A 59 -2.79 7.54 -4.96
N ILE A 60 -2.47 6.54 -4.12
CA ILE A 60 -1.49 5.51 -4.45
C ILE A 60 -1.97 4.64 -5.61
N MET A 61 -3.25 4.24 -5.63
CA MET A 61 -3.84 3.46 -6.72
C MET A 61 -3.78 4.19 -8.06
N GLU A 62 -4.05 5.51 -8.06
CA GLU A 62 -3.88 6.36 -9.24
C GLU A 62 -2.41 6.40 -9.71
N LEU A 63 -1.46 6.54 -8.80
CA LEU A 63 -0.02 6.53 -9.11
C LEU A 63 0.44 5.20 -9.73
N VAL A 64 -0.03 4.07 -9.20
CA VAL A 64 0.33 2.74 -9.72
C VAL A 64 -0.55 2.29 -10.90
N GLY A 65 -1.49 3.13 -11.35
CA GLY A 65 -2.34 2.88 -12.50
C GLY A 65 -3.40 1.79 -12.29
N ASN A 66 -3.75 1.49 -11.04
CA ASN A 66 -4.76 0.48 -10.70
C ASN A 66 -6.09 1.13 -10.24
N PRO A 67 -7.23 0.49 -10.50
CA PRO A 67 -8.52 1.00 -10.04
C PRO A 67 -8.63 0.90 -8.51
N PHE A 68 -8.98 2.01 -7.86
CA PHE A 68 -9.29 2.03 -6.44
C PHE A 68 -10.58 1.25 -6.14
N ARG A 69 -10.51 0.30 -5.20
CA ARG A 69 -11.65 -0.50 -4.76
C ARG A 69 -12.07 -0.08 -3.35
N ALA A 70 -13.15 0.69 -3.26
CA ALA A 70 -13.64 1.25 -1.99
C ALA A 70 -14.12 0.20 -0.96
N ASN A 71 -14.32 -1.05 -1.39
CA ASN A 71 -14.68 -2.17 -0.53
C ASN A 71 -13.47 -2.89 0.09
N LEU A 72 -12.25 -2.44 -0.18
CA LEU A 72 -11.02 -2.97 0.41
C LEU A 72 -10.40 -1.97 1.39
N VAL A 73 -9.82 -2.51 2.45
CA VAL A 73 -8.87 -1.79 3.30
C VAL A 73 -7.49 -2.10 2.76
N TYR A 74 -6.75 -1.06 2.43
CA TYR A 74 -5.41 -1.17 1.88
C TYR A 74 -4.35 -0.95 2.95
N TYR A 75 -3.25 -1.68 2.81
CA TYR A 75 -2.10 -1.65 3.69
C TYR A 75 -0.85 -1.48 2.84
N MET A 76 0.17 -0.90 3.45
CA MET A 76 1.48 -0.69 2.85
C MET A 76 2.55 -1.20 3.80
N GLY A 77 3.47 -2.00 3.28
CA GLY A 77 4.61 -2.52 4.03
C GLY A 77 5.91 -2.42 3.24
N LEU A 78 7.02 -2.64 3.93
CA LEU A 78 8.30 -2.92 3.28
C LEU A 78 8.49 -4.44 3.21
N CYS A 79 8.75 -4.94 2.02
CA CYS A 79 9.11 -6.34 1.79
C CYS A 79 10.59 -6.45 1.42
N GLN A 80 11.17 -7.62 1.69
CA GLN A 80 12.53 -7.94 1.32
C GLN A 80 12.56 -9.29 0.60
N ASP A 81 12.95 -9.24 -0.67
CA ASP A 81 13.40 -10.42 -1.43
C ASP A 81 14.83 -10.85 -1.05
#